data_AF-A0A2H0YF55-F1
#
_entry.id   AF-A0A2H0YF55-F1
#
_cell.length_a   1.000
_cell.length_b   1.000
_cell.length_c   1.000
_cell.angle_alpha   90.00
_cell.angle_beta   90.00
_cell.angle_gamma   90.00
#
_symmetry.space_group_name_H-M   'P 1'
#
loop_
_entity.id
_entity.type
_entity.pdbx_description
1 polymer ?
#
loop_
_entity_poly.entity_id
_entity_poly.type
_entity_poly.pdbx_seq_one_letter_code
_entity_poly.pdbx_strand_id
1 'polypeptide(L)'
;YKQSLETVKAAKEAVIGFVLNSRRLPTAAEFSSITKNVDAWNQNLFYYPDPLLTPAGADLCCTATTGFQLEDRCPTGQDCGTGDPCCKSGTAFVILSLGENHANETGAAPTFKILQYGATYDDIVEYVDLSRLRQELSCSSLSIRTSTLPEGTEDTAYNAQIEGYGGCLPYQPWSPAGPISWSGGLSLSTAGTISGTIDTSATPSGTLGACSNTIGITNVTLTDAQGKTAVRDFSILVYPQTLRITNSDLPSTTEGASAPIFATLNGTGGMNAYTWSLSGNPGWLGVDGVTGVLSASPPGASAGDYPFAAVLSDSCSTTSKGFSVRVNASSGGTAPTCTLTGPAGPINPGQTADLTWAVTNGPADGAFAPVSGGCSNFTSSNGGTCTTAALVATTTFTLTVSNTNGSNNCSATVTVNPPSAPSCTLTASPGIVDYNSTTSLIWNITNGPADGVFAPSSGTCTSFVSSNSGTCTTAALTSLSSFTLTVTNAYGSGNCSTSAYVGCAGYRVWNNTGGRRDFWIDGACRRINNNAEITTAVILLNPGETIERRTTNNGTCGLPVVSTLTYDTAMNADITINGGDGDCQANFGGTDR
;
A
#
# COMPACT_ATOMS: atom_id res chain seq x y z
N TYR A 1 -0.89 86.92 -55.84
CA TYR A 1 -2.25 86.69 -55.30
C TYR A 1 -2.67 85.22 -55.17
N LYS A 2 -3.05 84.49 -56.23
CA LYS A 2 -3.65 83.14 -56.12
C LYS A 2 -2.83 82.15 -55.28
N GLN A 3 -1.51 82.12 -55.46
CA GLN A 3 -0.62 81.24 -54.68
C GLN A 3 -0.52 81.64 -53.21
N SER A 4 -0.51 82.93 -52.89
CA SER A 4 -0.58 83.43 -51.51
C SER A 4 -1.92 83.05 -50.86
N LEU A 5 -3.03 83.14 -51.59
CA LEU A 5 -4.36 82.72 -51.12
C LEU A 5 -4.41 81.24 -50.76
N GLU A 6 -3.86 80.38 -51.59
CA GLU A 6 -3.80 78.94 -51.27
C GLU A 6 -2.88 78.66 -50.07
N THR A 7 -1.78 79.40 -49.90
CA THR A 7 -0.95 79.30 -48.69
C THR A 7 -1.72 79.69 -47.43
N VAL A 8 -2.46 80.81 -47.44
CA VAL A 8 -3.24 81.29 -46.29
C VAL A 8 -4.38 80.31 -45.96
N LYS A 9 -5.08 79.76 -46.97
CA LYS A 9 -6.09 78.70 -46.77
C LYS A 9 -5.49 77.43 -46.18
N ALA A 10 -4.34 76.98 -46.69
CA ALA A 10 -3.65 75.81 -46.14
C ALA A 10 -3.23 76.03 -44.68
N ALA A 11 -2.75 77.23 -44.34
CA ALA A 11 -2.44 77.60 -42.96
C ALA A 11 -3.68 77.59 -42.05
N LYS A 12 -4.84 78.07 -42.52
CA LYS A 12 -6.11 77.97 -41.80
C LYS A 12 -6.48 76.52 -41.49
N GLU A 13 -6.44 75.65 -42.49
CA GLU A 13 -6.80 74.23 -42.29
C GLU A 13 -5.78 73.50 -41.39
N ALA A 14 -4.49 73.87 -41.44
CA ALA A 14 -3.48 73.35 -40.52
C ALA A 14 -3.77 73.73 -39.05
N VAL A 15 -4.20 74.98 -38.81
CA VAL A 15 -4.63 75.43 -37.47
C VAL A 15 -5.86 74.65 -37.00
N ILE A 16 -6.85 74.43 -37.88
CA ILE A 16 -8.03 73.61 -37.57
C ILE A 16 -7.61 72.18 -37.21
N GLY A 17 -6.73 71.55 -38.00
CA GLY A 17 -6.22 70.21 -37.70
C GLY A 17 -5.49 70.13 -36.35
N PHE A 18 -4.71 71.14 -36.00
CA PHE A 18 -4.08 71.25 -34.67
C PHE A 18 -5.11 71.34 -33.55
N VAL A 19 -6.16 72.15 -33.74
CA VAL A 19 -7.26 72.31 -32.78
C VAL A 19 -7.99 71.00 -32.55
N LEU A 20 -8.29 70.21 -33.59
CA LEU A 20 -9.01 68.95 -33.44
C LEU A 20 -8.24 67.91 -32.60
N ASN A 21 -6.91 68.01 -32.57
CA ASN A 21 -6.06 67.13 -31.77
C ASN A 21 -5.76 67.67 -30.37
N SER A 22 -5.54 68.98 -30.24
CA SER A 22 -5.06 69.62 -29.00
C SER A 22 -6.14 70.34 -28.19
N ARG A 23 -7.30 70.60 -28.81
CA ARG A 23 -8.43 71.35 -28.27
C ARG A 23 -8.10 72.77 -27.84
N ARG A 24 -6.99 73.33 -28.34
CA ARG A 24 -6.56 74.72 -28.18
C ARG A 24 -6.00 75.26 -29.49
N LEU A 25 -5.79 76.57 -29.58
CA LEU A 25 -5.05 77.18 -30.67
C LEU A 25 -3.54 76.96 -30.52
N PRO A 26 -2.80 76.82 -31.63
CA PRO A 26 -1.35 76.79 -31.59
C PRO A 26 -0.79 78.13 -31.11
N THR A 27 0.35 78.11 -30.43
CA THR A 27 1.16 79.30 -30.21
C THR A 27 1.78 79.79 -31.52
N ALA A 28 2.29 81.02 -31.57
CA ALA A 28 2.96 81.53 -32.77
C ALA A 28 4.16 80.66 -33.23
N ALA A 29 4.87 80.04 -32.29
CA ALA A 29 5.95 79.11 -32.58
C ALA A 29 5.43 77.78 -33.18
N GLU A 30 4.35 77.22 -32.62
CA GLU A 30 3.71 76.01 -33.14
C GLU A 30 3.06 76.25 -34.50
N PHE A 31 2.47 77.43 -34.73
CA PHE A 31 1.94 77.80 -36.04
C PHE A 31 3.02 77.71 -37.13
N SER A 32 4.23 78.18 -36.83
CA SER A 32 5.36 78.14 -37.77
C SER A 32 5.86 76.72 -38.06
N SER A 33 5.51 75.73 -37.24
CA SER A 33 5.91 74.32 -37.45
C SER A 33 4.85 73.46 -38.13
N ILE A 34 3.58 73.86 -38.10
CA ILE A 34 2.47 73.08 -38.68
C ILE A 34 2.09 73.48 -40.11
N THR A 35 2.59 74.61 -40.61
CA THR A 35 2.28 75.08 -41.97
C THR A 35 3.42 75.89 -42.58
N LYS A 36 3.37 76.07 -43.91
CA LYS A 36 4.24 77.02 -44.60
C LYS A 36 3.92 78.44 -44.11
N ASN A 37 4.94 79.12 -43.61
CA ASN A 37 4.81 80.45 -43.00
C ASN A 37 5.21 81.60 -43.92
N VAL A 38 5.44 81.35 -45.22
CA VAL A 38 5.71 82.40 -46.21
C VAL A 38 4.81 82.30 -47.43
N ASP A 39 4.37 83.44 -47.94
CA ASP A 39 3.50 83.54 -49.10
C ASP A 39 4.27 83.38 -50.44
N ALA A 40 3.65 83.79 -51.57
CA ALA A 40 4.27 83.68 -52.89
C ALA A 40 5.40 84.70 -53.13
N TRP A 41 5.50 85.73 -52.29
CA TRP A 41 6.47 86.83 -52.36
C TRP A 41 7.57 86.73 -51.30
N ASN A 42 7.69 85.55 -50.66
CA ASN A 42 8.60 85.29 -49.54
C ASN A 42 8.35 86.21 -48.31
N GLN A 43 7.15 86.78 -48.16
CA GLN A 43 6.77 87.48 -46.94
C GLN A 43 6.18 86.51 -45.93
N ASN A 44 6.45 86.75 -44.65
CA ASN A 44 5.91 85.93 -43.57
C ASN A 44 4.38 86.10 -43.49
N LEU A 45 3.68 85.00 -43.23
CA LEU A 45 2.30 85.05 -42.78
C LEU A 45 2.24 85.58 -41.36
N PHE A 46 1.26 86.42 -41.09
CA PHE A 46 0.94 86.87 -39.73
C PHE A 46 -0.19 86.03 -39.19
N TYR A 47 0.00 85.50 -37.98
CA TYR A 47 -0.98 84.70 -37.27
C TYR A 47 -1.31 85.37 -35.94
N TYR A 48 -2.59 85.70 -35.76
CA TYR A 48 -3.12 86.33 -34.56
C TYR A 48 -4.11 85.36 -33.90
N PRO A 49 -3.67 84.53 -32.93
CA PRO A 49 -4.57 83.72 -32.13
C PRO A 49 -5.17 84.51 -30.97
N ASP A 50 -6.39 84.17 -30.56
CA ASP A 50 -6.91 84.68 -29.30
C ASP A 50 -6.11 84.13 -28.11
N PRO A 51 -5.56 85.01 -27.24
CA PRO A 51 -4.70 84.58 -26.14
C PRO A 51 -5.44 83.73 -25.09
N LEU A 52 -6.77 83.78 -24.99
CA LEU A 52 -7.55 82.91 -24.09
C LEU A 52 -7.57 81.44 -24.56
N LEU A 53 -7.27 81.21 -25.84
CA LEU A 53 -7.40 79.90 -26.49
C LEU A 53 -6.05 79.23 -26.76
N THR A 54 -4.91 79.86 -26.45
CA THR A 54 -3.56 79.34 -26.70
C THR A 54 -2.88 78.58 -25.55
N PRO A 55 -3.20 78.78 -24.25
CA PRO A 55 -2.50 78.12 -23.16
C PRO A 55 -2.61 76.59 -23.23
N ALA A 56 -1.57 75.88 -22.80
CA ALA A 56 -1.48 74.41 -22.88
C ALA A 56 -2.58 73.65 -22.11
N GLY A 57 -3.27 74.29 -21.15
CA GLY A 57 -4.41 73.74 -20.40
C GLY A 57 -5.77 74.29 -20.82
N ALA A 58 -5.84 75.10 -21.88
CA ALA A 58 -7.11 75.57 -22.42
C ALA A 58 -7.82 74.44 -23.19
N ASP A 59 -9.14 74.38 -23.09
CA ASP A 59 -9.99 73.62 -24.00
C ASP A 59 -11.03 74.58 -24.58
N LEU A 60 -11.02 74.73 -25.90
CA LEU A 60 -11.93 75.56 -26.68
C LEU A 60 -13.40 75.26 -26.37
N CYS A 61 -13.73 74.04 -25.94
CA CYS A 61 -15.08 73.69 -25.52
C CYS A 61 -15.50 74.36 -24.21
N CYS A 62 -14.53 74.72 -23.36
CA CYS A 62 -14.74 75.37 -22.08
C CYS A 62 -14.89 76.90 -22.20
N THR A 63 -14.47 77.47 -23.33
CA THR A 63 -14.48 78.91 -23.55
C THR A 63 -15.77 79.37 -24.22
N ALA A 64 -16.43 80.37 -23.62
CA ALA A 64 -17.71 80.89 -24.13
C ALA A 64 -17.56 82.07 -25.10
N THR A 65 -16.48 82.85 -24.98
CA THR A 65 -16.25 84.09 -25.74
C THR A 65 -14.79 84.23 -26.15
N THR A 66 -14.53 85.04 -27.18
CA THR A 66 -13.18 85.49 -27.56
C THR A 66 -13.09 87.01 -27.43
N GLY A 67 -11.88 87.54 -27.33
CA GLY A 67 -11.59 88.98 -27.33
C GLY A 67 -11.46 89.59 -28.71
N PHE A 68 -11.65 88.81 -29.78
CA PHE A 68 -11.47 89.27 -31.15
C PHE A 68 -12.79 89.77 -31.73
N GLN A 69 -12.71 90.96 -32.32
CA GLN A 69 -13.73 91.54 -33.18
C GLN A 69 -13.12 91.80 -34.55
N LEU A 70 -13.88 91.53 -35.60
CA LEU A 70 -13.46 91.68 -36.98
C LEU A 70 -14.53 92.44 -37.77
N GLU A 71 -14.11 93.45 -38.50
CA GLU A 71 -14.93 94.15 -39.51
C GLU A 71 -14.59 93.55 -40.88
N ASP A 72 -15.42 92.62 -41.37
CA ASP A 72 -15.21 91.99 -42.68
C ASP A 72 -15.98 92.72 -43.78
N ARG A 73 -15.25 93.55 -44.55
CA ARG A 73 -15.74 94.29 -45.73
C ARG A 73 -16.99 95.11 -45.44
N CYS A 74 -16.99 95.82 -44.31
CA CYS A 74 -18.05 96.76 -43.97
C CYS A 74 -18.15 97.91 -45.01
N PRO A 75 -19.34 98.44 -45.30
CA PRO A 75 -19.51 99.59 -46.20
C PRO A 75 -18.69 100.81 -45.76
N THR A 76 -18.08 101.50 -46.72
CA THR A 76 -17.22 102.67 -46.48
C THR A 76 -17.90 103.74 -45.64
N GLY A 77 -17.28 104.13 -44.53
CA GLY A 77 -17.71 105.22 -43.65
C GLY A 77 -18.52 104.79 -42.42
N GLN A 78 -18.71 103.49 -42.20
CA GLN A 78 -19.44 102.96 -41.06
C GLN A 78 -18.53 102.03 -40.22
N ASP A 79 -18.28 102.39 -38.97
CA ASP A 79 -17.69 101.47 -37.98
C ASP A 79 -18.75 100.42 -37.58
N CYS A 80 -18.28 99.22 -37.18
CA CYS A 80 -19.15 98.12 -36.80
C CYS A 80 -20.20 98.49 -35.74
N GLY A 81 -21.49 98.29 -36.07
CA GLY A 81 -22.60 98.35 -35.11
C GLY A 81 -23.01 96.96 -34.60
N THR A 82 -23.64 96.89 -33.43
CA THR A 82 -24.20 95.63 -32.88
C THR A 82 -25.28 95.07 -33.81
N GLY A 83 -25.06 93.86 -34.33
CA GLY A 83 -26.00 93.16 -35.21
C GLY A 83 -25.80 93.38 -36.71
N ASP A 84 -24.80 94.15 -37.12
CA ASP A 84 -24.44 94.31 -38.54
C ASP A 84 -23.74 93.03 -39.06
N PRO A 85 -24.17 92.44 -40.19
CA PRO A 85 -23.58 91.22 -40.76
C PRO A 85 -22.09 91.30 -41.08
N CYS A 86 -21.52 92.49 -41.29
CA CYS A 86 -20.08 92.66 -41.54
C CYS A 86 -19.24 92.52 -40.25
N CYS A 87 -19.87 92.65 -39.07
CA CYS A 87 -19.22 92.52 -37.77
C CYS A 87 -19.16 91.05 -37.35
N LYS A 88 -17.97 90.46 -37.35
CA LYS A 88 -17.75 89.11 -36.84
C LYS A 88 -17.27 89.22 -35.39
N SER A 89 -18.03 88.60 -34.50
CA SER A 89 -17.70 88.46 -33.09
C SER A 89 -17.46 87.00 -32.77
N GLY A 90 -16.62 86.72 -31.76
CA GLY A 90 -16.28 85.34 -31.43
C GLY A 90 -15.24 84.72 -32.36
N THR A 91 -14.51 85.54 -33.14
CA THR A 91 -13.39 85.06 -33.97
C THR A 91 -12.31 84.45 -33.09
N ALA A 92 -11.82 83.25 -33.44
CA ALA A 92 -10.81 82.54 -32.65
C ALA A 92 -9.39 82.91 -33.08
N PHE A 93 -9.16 83.06 -34.38
CA PHE A 93 -7.88 83.50 -34.92
C PHE A 93 -8.03 84.16 -36.29
N VAL A 94 -7.02 84.94 -36.67
CA VAL A 94 -6.84 85.57 -37.99
C VAL A 94 -5.49 85.17 -38.55
N ILE A 95 -5.44 84.79 -39.84
CA ILE A 95 -4.21 84.60 -40.61
C ILE A 95 -4.24 85.60 -41.76
N LEU A 96 -3.16 86.38 -41.92
CA LEU A 96 -3.04 87.33 -43.03
C LEU A 96 -1.69 87.27 -43.76
N SER A 97 -1.72 87.58 -45.04
CA SER A 97 -0.57 87.85 -45.92
C SER A 97 -0.72 89.27 -46.46
N LEU A 98 0.37 90.04 -46.43
CA LEU A 98 0.42 91.46 -46.86
C LEU A 98 0.37 91.67 -48.39
N GLY A 99 -0.03 90.64 -49.14
CA GLY A 99 -0.17 90.75 -50.59
C GLY A 99 1.13 91.13 -51.32
N GLU A 100 0.97 91.89 -52.39
CA GLU A 100 2.01 92.40 -53.30
C GLU A 100 2.52 93.80 -52.88
N ASN A 101 1.70 94.62 -52.22
CA ASN A 101 2.06 95.96 -51.75
C ASN A 101 2.89 95.94 -50.44
N HIS A 102 2.85 94.82 -49.71
CA HIS A 102 3.51 94.58 -48.42
C HIS A 102 3.13 95.56 -47.30
N ALA A 103 1.97 96.22 -47.41
CA ALA A 103 1.43 97.12 -46.42
C ALA A 103 0.31 96.41 -45.65
N ASN A 104 0.28 96.60 -44.33
CA ASN A 104 -0.74 95.99 -43.48
C ASN A 104 -1.92 96.94 -43.33
N GLU A 105 -2.93 96.79 -44.19
CA GLU A 105 -4.18 97.55 -44.08
C GLU A 105 -5.19 96.91 -43.11
N THR A 106 -5.02 95.62 -42.79
CA THR A 106 -5.87 94.87 -41.86
C THR A 106 -5.63 95.21 -40.38
N GLY A 107 -4.42 95.63 -40.05
CA GLY A 107 -3.96 95.97 -38.69
C GLY A 107 -3.24 94.82 -37.97
N ALA A 108 -2.73 95.10 -36.76
CA ALA A 108 -1.95 94.16 -35.97
C ALA A 108 -2.58 93.76 -34.62
N ALA A 109 -3.77 94.29 -34.31
CA ALA A 109 -4.53 93.97 -33.10
C ALA A 109 -6.04 94.13 -33.35
N PRO A 110 -6.90 93.43 -32.59
CA PRO A 110 -8.35 93.66 -32.62
C PRO A 110 -8.70 95.12 -32.25
N THR A 111 -9.72 95.74 -32.84
CA THR A 111 -10.58 95.26 -33.94
C THR A 111 -9.82 95.25 -35.28
N PHE A 112 -9.78 94.10 -35.95
CA PHE A 112 -9.17 93.97 -37.28
C PHE A 112 -10.15 94.45 -38.36
N LYS A 113 -9.68 95.21 -39.34
CA LYS A 113 -10.53 95.76 -40.42
C LYS A 113 -10.14 95.16 -41.78
N ILE A 114 -10.91 94.19 -42.28
CA ILE A 114 -10.68 93.59 -43.60
C ILE A 114 -11.40 94.44 -44.65
N LEU A 115 -10.64 94.93 -45.63
CA LEU A 115 -11.17 95.74 -46.73
C LEU A 115 -11.32 94.91 -48.02
N GLN A 116 -12.15 95.40 -48.95
CA GLN A 116 -12.37 94.71 -50.21
C GLN A 116 -11.14 94.84 -51.13
N TYR A 117 -10.68 93.70 -51.68
CA TYR A 117 -9.58 93.62 -52.63
C TYR A 117 -9.78 94.55 -53.84
N GLY A 118 -8.78 95.41 -54.13
CA GLY A 118 -8.82 96.45 -55.16
C GLY A 118 -7.46 97.12 -55.40
N ALA A 119 -7.40 98.23 -56.14
CA ALA A 119 -6.14 98.85 -56.57
C ALA A 119 -5.24 99.39 -55.42
N THR A 120 -5.76 99.48 -54.20
CA THR A 120 -5.06 99.94 -52.99
C THR A 120 -5.10 98.94 -51.83
N TYR A 121 -5.71 97.76 -52.00
CA TYR A 121 -5.88 96.76 -50.93
C TYR A 121 -5.73 95.36 -51.50
N ASP A 122 -4.77 94.61 -50.98
CA ASP A 122 -4.40 93.30 -51.47
C ASP A 122 -4.08 92.28 -50.36
N ASP A 123 -4.20 92.68 -49.09
CA ASP A 123 -4.19 91.81 -47.92
C ASP A 123 -5.09 90.58 -48.15
N ILE A 124 -4.51 89.40 -47.94
CA ILE A 124 -5.22 88.13 -48.02
C ILE A 124 -5.44 87.64 -46.61
N VAL A 125 -6.71 87.66 -46.18
CA VAL A 125 -7.09 87.33 -44.81
C VAL A 125 -8.01 86.12 -44.80
N GLU A 126 -7.72 85.16 -43.93
CA GLU A 126 -8.61 84.06 -43.56
C GLU A 126 -8.76 84.06 -42.04
N TYR A 127 -9.97 83.77 -41.56
CA TYR A 127 -10.26 83.73 -40.14
C TYR A 127 -11.28 82.62 -39.83
N VAL A 128 -11.35 82.20 -38.57
CA VAL A 128 -12.28 81.17 -38.11
C VAL A 128 -12.89 81.59 -36.79
N ASP A 129 -14.21 81.40 -36.66
CA ASP A 129 -14.93 81.69 -35.42
C ASP A 129 -14.90 80.51 -34.43
N LEU A 130 -14.92 80.82 -33.14
CA LEU A 130 -14.92 79.87 -32.04
C LEU A 130 -16.09 78.88 -32.15
N SER A 131 -17.26 79.34 -32.59
CA SER A 131 -18.46 78.50 -32.76
C SER A 131 -18.23 77.36 -33.76
N ARG A 132 -17.52 77.62 -34.87
CA ARG A 132 -17.15 76.61 -35.86
C ARG A 132 -16.21 75.56 -35.26
N LEU A 133 -15.13 76.00 -34.60
CA LEU A 133 -14.18 75.07 -33.96
C LEU A 133 -14.88 74.21 -32.89
N ARG A 134 -15.80 74.81 -32.13
CA ARG A 134 -16.58 74.08 -31.10
C ARG A 134 -17.56 73.07 -31.70
N GLN A 135 -18.07 73.31 -32.90
CA GLN A 135 -18.91 72.35 -33.61
C GLN A 135 -18.09 71.14 -34.06
N GLU A 136 -16.92 71.36 -34.67
CA GLU A 136 -16.05 70.28 -35.15
C GLU A 136 -15.51 69.42 -33.98
N LEU A 137 -15.26 70.02 -32.81
CA LEU A 137 -14.89 69.33 -31.56
C LEU A 137 -16.07 68.67 -30.82
N SER A 138 -17.30 68.79 -31.33
CA SER A 138 -18.50 68.26 -30.68
C SER A 138 -18.72 68.80 -29.25
N CYS A 139 -18.34 70.06 -28.96
CA CYS A 139 -18.43 70.64 -27.61
C CYS A 139 -19.87 70.71 -27.08
N SER A 140 -20.85 70.86 -27.97
CA SER A 140 -22.28 70.95 -27.63
C SER A 140 -22.94 69.60 -27.37
N SER A 141 -22.22 68.48 -27.53
CA SER A 141 -22.66 67.14 -27.16
C SER A 141 -21.68 66.53 -26.18
N LEU A 142 -22.16 65.99 -25.06
CA LEU A 142 -21.37 65.09 -24.22
C LEU A 142 -21.98 63.70 -24.38
N SER A 143 -21.13 62.70 -24.62
CA SER A 143 -21.60 61.32 -24.80
C SER A 143 -20.59 60.33 -24.25
N ILE A 144 -21.08 59.14 -23.89
CA ILE A 144 -20.25 57.99 -23.57
C ILE A 144 -20.14 57.16 -24.85
N ARG A 145 -18.91 57.07 -25.38
CA ARG A 145 -18.59 56.45 -26.67
C ARG A 145 -18.72 54.93 -26.64
N THR A 146 -18.37 54.33 -25.50
CA THR A 146 -18.48 52.88 -25.31
C THR A 146 -19.95 52.46 -25.41
N SER A 147 -20.27 51.58 -26.35
CA SER A 147 -21.62 51.07 -26.59
C SER A 147 -21.88 49.70 -25.98
N THR A 148 -20.83 48.87 -25.87
CA THR A 148 -20.88 47.49 -25.39
C THR A 148 -19.65 47.21 -24.54
N LEU A 149 -19.79 46.30 -23.57
CA LEU A 149 -18.69 45.79 -22.77
C LEU A 149 -18.33 44.36 -23.23
N PRO A 150 -17.06 43.94 -23.09
CA PRO A 150 -16.66 42.56 -23.33
C PRO A 150 -17.47 41.56 -22.49
N GLU A 151 -17.63 40.36 -23.02
CA GLU A 151 -18.19 39.23 -22.28
C GLU A 151 -17.22 38.81 -21.16
N GLY A 152 -17.78 38.17 -20.12
CA GLY A 152 -17.05 37.74 -18.95
C GLY A 152 -17.26 36.27 -18.64
N THR A 153 -16.42 35.73 -17.76
CA THR A 153 -16.55 34.38 -17.21
C THR A 153 -16.67 34.46 -15.70
N GLU A 154 -17.57 33.67 -15.12
CA GLU A 154 -17.75 33.56 -13.68
C GLU A 154 -16.41 33.24 -12.97
N ASP A 155 -16.21 33.82 -11.79
CA ASP A 155 -15.02 33.69 -10.95
C ASP A 155 -13.70 34.07 -11.66
N THR A 156 -13.77 34.89 -12.72
CA THR A 156 -12.61 35.33 -13.50
C THR A 156 -12.40 36.83 -13.38
N ALA A 157 -11.13 37.24 -13.42
CA ALA A 157 -10.77 38.65 -13.45
C ALA A 157 -11.33 39.35 -14.69
N TYR A 158 -11.86 40.55 -14.50
CA TYR A 158 -12.45 41.37 -15.55
C TYR A 158 -11.86 42.78 -15.55
N ASN A 159 -11.65 43.33 -16.73
CA ASN A 159 -11.14 44.69 -16.93
C ASN A 159 -11.68 45.27 -18.24
N ALA A 160 -12.42 46.38 -18.15
CA ALA A 160 -12.91 47.11 -19.30
C ALA A 160 -12.80 48.62 -19.06
N GLN A 161 -12.44 49.38 -20.10
CA GLN A 161 -12.43 50.85 -20.07
C GLN A 161 -13.68 51.41 -20.75
N ILE A 162 -14.29 52.42 -20.12
CA ILE A 162 -15.31 53.25 -20.74
C ILE A 162 -14.75 54.62 -21.09
N GLU A 163 -15.17 55.15 -22.23
CA GLU A 163 -14.61 56.38 -22.80
C GLU A 163 -15.68 57.44 -23.02
N GLY A 164 -15.36 58.68 -22.64
CA GLY A 164 -16.16 59.86 -22.94
C GLY A 164 -15.78 60.50 -24.28
N TYR A 165 -16.71 61.25 -24.86
CA TYR A 165 -16.48 62.04 -26.08
C TYR A 165 -17.27 63.36 -26.06
N GLY A 166 -16.64 64.43 -26.58
CA GLY A 166 -17.20 65.78 -26.63
C GLY A 166 -17.11 66.54 -25.30
N GLY A 167 -17.97 67.53 -25.09
CA GLY A 167 -18.00 68.36 -23.86
C GLY A 167 -16.70 69.12 -23.56
N CYS A 168 -16.52 69.62 -22.34
CA CYS A 168 -15.34 70.37 -21.89
C CYS A 168 -14.42 69.52 -20.99
N LEU A 169 -13.12 69.43 -21.32
CA LEU A 169 -12.12 68.70 -20.54
C LEU A 169 -11.52 69.53 -19.39
N PRO A 170 -10.96 68.90 -18.34
CA PRO A 170 -10.98 67.45 -18.08
C PRO A 170 -12.36 66.98 -17.59
N TYR A 171 -12.71 65.73 -17.89
CA TYR A 171 -13.91 65.12 -17.32
C TYR A 171 -13.77 64.97 -15.79
N GLN A 172 -14.87 65.16 -15.09
CA GLN A 172 -14.99 64.84 -13.67
C GLN A 172 -14.89 63.32 -13.46
N PRO A 173 -14.56 62.86 -12.23
CA PRO A 173 -14.59 61.44 -11.90
C PRO A 173 -15.91 60.77 -12.32
N TRP A 174 -15.81 59.59 -12.92
CA TRP A 174 -16.99 58.80 -13.28
C TRP A 174 -17.83 58.48 -12.05
N SER A 175 -19.16 58.46 -12.22
CA SER A 175 -20.11 58.22 -11.14
C SER A 175 -21.15 57.15 -11.53
N PRO A 176 -21.56 56.26 -10.61
CA PRO A 176 -21.02 56.10 -9.26
C PRO A 176 -19.65 55.38 -9.28
N ALA A 177 -18.64 55.99 -8.65
CA ALA A 177 -17.38 55.29 -8.41
C ALA A 177 -17.52 54.37 -7.20
N GLY A 178 -16.89 53.20 -7.26
CA GLY A 178 -16.89 52.19 -6.20
C GLY A 178 -17.54 50.87 -6.61
N PRO A 179 -17.87 50.02 -5.63
CA PRO A 179 -18.47 48.71 -5.87
C PRO A 179 -19.82 48.80 -6.59
N ILE A 180 -20.01 47.94 -7.58
CA ILE A 180 -21.29 47.83 -8.29
C ILE A 180 -22.17 46.88 -7.48
N SER A 181 -23.20 47.42 -6.82
CA SER A 181 -23.96 46.77 -5.74
C SER A 181 -24.63 45.42 -6.07
N TRP A 182 -24.71 45.05 -7.35
CA TRP A 182 -25.34 43.81 -7.84
C TRP A 182 -24.35 42.82 -8.46
N SER A 183 -23.07 43.18 -8.59
CA SER A 183 -22.00 42.27 -8.98
C SER A 183 -21.14 42.01 -7.75
N GLY A 184 -20.96 40.75 -7.36
CA GLY A 184 -20.26 40.36 -6.13
C GLY A 184 -18.80 40.83 -6.06
N GLY A 185 -18.19 41.24 -7.19
CA GLY A 185 -16.77 41.61 -7.21
C GLY A 185 -16.33 42.67 -8.20
N LEU A 186 -17.23 43.41 -8.88
CA LEU A 186 -16.84 44.50 -9.80
C LEU A 186 -16.97 45.88 -9.17
N SER A 187 -16.11 46.79 -9.61
CA SER A 187 -16.13 48.20 -9.23
C SER A 187 -15.87 49.11 -10.44
N LEU A 188 -16.47 50.29 -10.44
CA LEU A 188 -16.16 51.36 -11.37
C LEU A 188 -15.17 52.32 -10.71
N SER A 189 -14.00 52.52 -11.31
CA SER A 189 -13.03 53.51 -10.86
C SER A 189 -13.41 54.92 -11.30
N THR A 190 -12.83 55.92 -10.62
CA THR A 190 -12.95 57.34 -10.98
C THR A 190 -12.42 57.67 -12.38
N ALA A 191 -11.58 56.82 -12.96
CA ALA A 191 -11.03 56.98 -14.31
C ALA A 191 -11.85 56.31 -15.42
N GLY A 192 -12.92 55.55 -15.07
CA GLY A 192 -13.75 54.86 -16.08
C GLY A 192 -13.31 53.43 -16.35
N THR A 193 -12.50 52.83 -15.48
CA THR A 193 -12.22 51.39 -15.54
C THR A 193 -13.25 50.62 -14.73
N ILE A 194 -13.92 49.65 -15.36
CA ILE A 194 -14.73 48.63 -14.71
C ILE A 194 -13.84 47.41 -14.49
N SER A 195 -13.58 47.06 -13.23
CA SER A 195 -12.66 45.97 -12.92
C SER A 195 -12.98 45.25 -11.63
N GLY A 196 -12.46 44.02 -11.53
CA GLY A 196 -12.56 43.17 -10.35
C GLY A 196 -12.69 41.71 -10.74
N THR A 197 -13.33 40.91 -9.91
CA THR A 197 -13.69 39.53 -10.23
C THR A 197 -15.18 39.46 -10.51
N ILE A 198 -15.55 38.81 -11.61
CA ILE A 198 -16.96 38.51 -11.86
C ILE A 198 -17.39 37.45 -10.87
N ASP A 199 -18.35 37.80 -10.02
CA ASP A 199 -18.95 36.89 -9.07
C ASP A 199 -20.45 37.17 -9.07
N THR A 200 -21.22 36.27 -9.67
CA THR A 200 -22.69 36.32 -9.73
C THR A 200 -23.33 35.26 -8.84
N SER A 201 -22.52 34.46 -8.15
CA SER A 201 -22.95 33.43 -7.21
C SER A 201 -22.50 33.79 -5.78
N ALA A 202 -22.97 33.06 -4.77
CA ALA A 202 -22.55 33.28 -3.38
C ALA A 202 -21.33 32.43 -2.99
N THR A 203 -20.85 31.57 -3.89
CA THR A 203 -19.85 30.54 -3.62
C THR A 203 -18.92 30.38 -4.82
N PRO A 204 -17.59 30.33 -4.65
CA PRO A 204 -16.63 30.24 -5.75
C PRO A 204 -16.57 28.84 -6.36
N SER A 205 -17.64 28.42 -7.04
CA SER A 205 -17.76 27.13 -7.73
C SER A 205 -17.52 27.23 -9.24
N GLY A 206 -17.43 28.45 -9.80
CA GLY A 206 -17.31 28.70 -11.24
C GLY A 206 -18.59 28.34 -12.02
N THR A 207 -19.69 28.09 -11.32
CA THR A 207 -20.94 27.55 -11.89
C THR A 207 -22.03 28.61 -12.00
N LEU A 208 -22.88 28.50 -13.02
CA LEU A 208 -24.10 29.32 -13.13
C LEU A 208 -25.38 28.48 -13.05
N GLY A 209 -26.50 29.14 -12.76
CA GLY A 209 -27.83 28.54 -12.84
C GLY A 209 -28.41 28.47 -14.26
N ALA A 210 -27.74 29.07 -15.25
CA ALA A 210 -28.13 29.12 -16.66
C ALA A 210 -26.87 29.17 -17.56
N CYS A 211 -27.03 28.93 -18.87
CA CYS A 211 -25.90 28.97 -19.82
C CYS A 211 -25.22 30.34 -19.93
N SER A 212 -25.90 31.39 -19.46
CA SER A 212 -25.35 32.74 -19.34
C SER A 212 -26.13 33.53 -18.30
N ASN A 213 -25.49 34.52 -17.69
CA ASN A 213 -26.11 35.52 -16.83
C ASN A 213 -25.79 36.94 -17.34
N THR A 214 -26.49 37.96 -16.88
CA THR A 214 -26.22 39.35 -17.26
C THR A 214 -26.04 40.21 -16.02
N ILE A 215 -24.89 40.88 -15.93
CA ILE A 215 -24.66 41.92 -14.92
C ILE A 215 -25.07 43.25 -15.52
N GLY A 216 -26.07 43.90 -14.93
CA GLY A 216 -26.47 45.26 -15.29
C GLY A 216 -25.68 46.31 -14.50
N ILE A 217 -25.16 47.32 -15.20
CA ILE A 217 -24.48 48.48 -14.61
C ILE A 217 -25.29 49.71 -15.03
N THR A 218 -26.03 50.28 -14.10
CA THR A 218 -26.98 51.36 -14.41
C THR A 218 -26.49 52.72 -13.95
N ASN A 219 -27.02 53.77 -14.58
CA ASN A 219 -26.76 55.17 -14.24
C ASN A 219 -25.28 55.58 -14.29
N VAL A 220 -24.48 54.98 -15.19
CA VAL A 220 -23.09 55.40 -15.38
C VAL A 220 -23.07 56.80 -15.99
N THR A 221 -22.54 57.75 -15.24
CA THR A 221 -22.60 59.17 -15.53
C THR A 221 -21.19 59.71 -15.80
N LEU A 222 -21.04 60.36 -16.94
CA LEU A 222 -19.91 61.19 -17.29
C LEU A 222 -20.29 62.66 -17.12
N THR A 223 -19.45 63.43 -16.45
CA THR A 223 -19.65 64.87 -16.28
C THR A 223 -18.44 65.62 -16.80
N ASP A 224 -18.66 66.66 -17.59
CA ASP A 224 -17.59 67.51 -18.11
C ASP A 224 -17.20 68.63 -17.13
N ALA A 225 -16.16 69.41 -17.41
CA ALA A 225 -15.70 70.44 -16.46
C ALA A 225 -16.68 71.61 -16.27
N GLN A 226 -17.69 71.75 -17.14
CA GLN A 226 -18.78 72.73 -17.00
C GLN A 226 -20.03 72.14 -16.32
N GLY A 227 -20.00 70.87 -15.89
CA GLY A 227 -21.12 70.21 -15.23
C GLY A 227 -22.16 69.63 -16.19
N LYS A 228 -21.88 69.57 -17.49
CA LYS A 228 -22.75 68.87 -18.44
C LYS A 228 -22.63 67.37 -18.21
N THR A 229 -23.75 66.65 -18.28
CA THR A 229 -23.78 65.20 -18.01
C THR A 229 -24.20 64.37 -19.22
N ALA A 230 -23.67 63.15 -19.29
CA ALA A 230 -24.14 62.08 -20.16
C ALA A 230 -24.30 60.81 -19.32
N VAL A 231 -25.41 60.10 -19.51
CA VAL A 231 -25.74 58.88 -18.75
C VAL A 231 -25.90 57.71 -19.72
N ARG A 232 -25.37 56.55 -19.34
CA ARG A 232 -25.52 55.30 -20.09
C ARG A 232 -25.59 54.11 -19.14
N ASP A 233 -26.40 53.13 -19.50
CA ASP A 233 -26.40 51.82 -18.87
C ASP A 233 -25.55 50.83 -19.68
N PHE A 234 -24.87 49.94 -18.98
CA PHE A 234 -24.09 48.86 -19.57
C PHE A 234 -24.57 47.50 -19.08
N SER A 235 -24.24 46.47 -19.84
CA SER A 235 -24.40 45.09 -19.42
C SER A 235 -23.15 44.28 -19.76
N ILE A 236 -22.86 43.29 -18.93
CA ILE A 236 -21.82 42.28 -19.16
C ILE A 236 -22.55 40.96 -19.27
N LEU A 237 -22.41 40.29 -20.42
CA LEU A 237 -22.85 38.91 -20.58
C LEU A 237 -21.81 37.99 -19.96
N VAL A 238 -22.22 37.16 -19.00
CA VAL A 238 -21.35 36.29 -18.21
C VAL A 238 -21.64 34.84 -18.53
N TYR A 239 -20.60 34.08 -18.83
CA TYR A 239 -20.65 32.63 -19.04
C TYR A 239 -20.10 31.89 -17.82
N PRO A 240 -20.55 30.65 -17.56
CA PRO A 240 -19.91 29.83 -16.53
C PRO A 240 -18.47 29.50 -16.91
N GLN A 241 -17.65 29.11 -15.94
CA GLN A 241 -16.33 28.54 -16.26
C GLN A 241 -16.48 27.27 -17.10
N THR A 242 -15.44 26.88 -17.82
CA THR A 242 -15.49 25.66 -18.63
C THR A 242 -15.75 24.43 -17.75
N LEU A 243 -16.75 23.64 -18.12
CA LEU A 243 -17.07 22.38 -17.46
C LEU A 243 -15.88 21.41 -17.53
N ARG A 244 -15.44 20.92 -16.37
CA ARG A 244 -14.29 19.99 -16.26
C ARG A 244 -14.45 18.98 -15.13
N ILE A 245 -13.83 17.83 -15.31
CA ILE A 245 -13.68 16.79 -14.28
C ILE A 245 -12.37 17.02 -13.51
N THR A 246 -12.45 17.14 -12.18
CA THR A 246 -11.32 17.54 -11.34
C THR A 246 -10.50 16.39 -10.77
N ASN A 247 -11.04 15.16 -10.72
CA ASN A 247 -10.28 13.99 -10.27
C ASN A 247 -9.00 13.83 -11.10
N SER A 248 -7.83 13.67 -10.48
CA SER A 248 -6.59 13.36 -11.20
C SER A 248 -6.59 11.90 -11.62
N ASP A 249 -6.86 11.00 -10.67
CA ASP A 249 -6.77 9.55 -10.79
C ASP A 249 -7.89 8.87 -9.99
N LEU A 250 -7.99 7.55 -10.13
CA LEU A 250 -8.91 6.69 -9.37
C LEU A 250 -8.12 5.66 -8.55
N PRO A 251 -8.67 5.20 -7.41
CA PRO A 251 -8.03 4.14 -6.63
C PRO A 251 -7.96 2.82 -7.42
N SER A 252 -7.14 1.88 -6.95
CA SER A 252 -7.17 0.50 -7.42
C SER A 252 -8.18 -0.32 -6.62
N THR A 253 -8.70 -1.40 -7.21
CA THR A 253 -9.52 -2.43 -6.54
C THR A 253 -8.82 -3.80 -6.64
N THR A 254 -9.44 -4.85 -6.09
CA THR A 254 -8.94 -6.24 -6.10
C THR A 254 -9.98 -7.16 -6.72
N GLU A 255 -9.55 -8.20 -7.43
CA GLU A 255 -10.46 -9.21 -7.99
C GLU A 255 -11.43 -9.79 -6.93
N GLY A 256 -12.70 -9.92 -7.30
CA GLY A 256 -13.75 -10.47 -6.43
C GLY A 256 -14.24 -9.53 -5.32
N ALA A 257 -13.64 -8.35 -5.16
CA ALA A 257 -14.14 -7.35 -4.23
C ALA A 257 -15.39 -6.65 -4.77
N SER A 258 -16.39 -6.40 -3.92
CA SER A 258 -17.58 -5.62 -4.27
C SER A 258 -17.60 -4.33 -3.45
N ALA A 259 -17.49 -3.19 -4.13
CA ALA A 259 -17.48 -1.85 -3.56
C ALA A 259 -18.63 -1.02 -4.17
N PRO A 260 -19.78 -0.88 -3.49
CA PRO A 260 -20.91 -0.08 -3.99
C PRO A 260 -20.58 1.42 -4.04
N ILE A 261 -19.64 1.88 -3.21
CA ILE A 261 -19.06 3.23 -3.25
C ILE A 261 -17.55 3.06 -3.38
N PHE A 262 -17.08 2.99 -4.62
CA PHE A 262 -15.68 2.77 -4.95
C PHE A 262 -14.89 4.09 -5.02
N ALA A 263 -15.45 5.10 -5.68
CA ALA A 263 -14.91 6.45 -5.78
C ALA A 263 -16.03 7.42 -6.14
N THR A 264 -15.78 8.72 -6.10
CA THR A 264 -16.74 9.74 -6.56
C THR A 264 -16.06 10.65 -7.58
N LEU A 265 -16.69 10.82 -8.73
CA LEU A 265 -16.28 11.79 -9.74
C LEU A 265 -16.77 13.19 -9.34
N ASN A 266 -15.89 14.17 -9.48
CA ASN A 266 -16.11 15.56 -9.11
C ASN A 266 -15.95 16.45 -10.34
N GLY A 267 -16.90 17.36 -10.53
CA GLY A 267 -16.95 18.33 -11.61
C GLY A 267 -16.93 19.76 -11.09
N THR A 268 -16.42 20.68 -11.90
CA THR A 268 -16.46 22.14 -11.63
C THR A 268 -16.72 22.89 -12.93
N GLY A 269 -17.21 24.13 -12.84
CA GLY A 269 -17.58 24.93 -14.01
C GLY A 269 -18.92 24.50 -14.61
N GLY A 270 -19.36 25.16 -15.67
CA GLY A 270 -20.65 24.88 -16.30
C GLY A 270 -21.83 25.25 -15.39
N MET A 271 -22.88 24.42 -15.40
CA MET A 271 -24.10 24.63 -14.63
C MET A 271 -24.27 23.69 -13.44
N ASN A 272 -24.99 24.13 -12.41
CA ASN A 272 -25.22 23.42 -11.13
C ASN A 272 -26.10 22.14 -11.19
N ALA A 273 -26.23 21.49 -12.35
CA ALA A 273 -26.97 20.25 -12.53
C ALA A 273 -26.17 19.27 -13.40
N TYR A 274 -25.19 18.61 -12.79
CA TYR A 274 -24.32 17.66 -13.48
C TYR A 274 -25.01 16.32 -13.70
N THR A 275 -24.70 15.72 -14.85
CA THR A 275 -25.04 14.34 -15.19
C THR A 275 -23.78 13.58 -15.58
N TRP A 276 -23.67 12.35 -15.09
CA TRP A 276 -22.50 11.51 -15.25
C TRP A 276 -22.83 10.26 -16.07
N SER A 277 -21.90 9.87 -16.94
CA SER A 277 -21.93 8.58 -17.62
C SER A 277 -20.52 8.08 -17.87
N LEU A 278 -20.38 6.78 -18.14
CA LEU A 278 -19.12 6.16 -18.53
C LEU A 278 -19.20 5.67 -19.98
N SER A 279 -18.07 5.75 -20.67
CA SER A 279 -17.90 5.19 -22.02
C SER A 279 -16.68 4.28 -22.05
N GLY A 280 -16.85 3.08 -22.61
CA GLY A 280 -15.81 2.05 -22.65
C GLY A 280 -15.50 1.37 -21.30
N ASN A 281 -16.33 1.58 -20.27
CA ASN A 281 -16.16 0.95 -18.97
C ASN A 281 -16.41 -0.56 -19.04
N PRO A 282 -15.73 -1.35 -18.18
CA PRO A 282 -16.08 -2.75 -17.97
C PRO A 282 -17.50 -2.88 -17.40
N GLY A 283 -18.18 -3.98 -17.70
CA GLY A 283 -19.55 -4.22 -17.21
C GLY A 283 -19.69 -4.34 -15.69
N TRP A 284 -18.56 -4.51 -14.97
CA TRP A 284 -18.51 -4.52 -13.51
C TRP A 284 -18.28 -3.14 -12.86
N LEU A 285 -18.01 -2.10 -13.66
CA LEU A 285 -17.82 -0.72 -13.22
C LEU A 285 -19.07 0.10 -13.60
N GLY A 286 -19.75 0.69 -12.63
CA GLY A 286 -20.91 1.55 -12.83
C GLY A 286 -20.68 2.98 -12.33
N VAL A 287 -21.56 3.89 -12.73
CA VAL A 287 -21.66 5.25 -12.19
C VAL A 287 -23.11 5.57 -11.88
N ASP A 288 -23.35 6.23 -10.75
CA ASP A 288 -24.61 6.90 -10.49
C ASP A 288 -24.66 8.22 -11.27
N GLY A 289 -25.63 8.33 -12.18
CA GLY A 289 -25.68 9.42 -13.15
C GLY A 289 -25.94 10.81 -12.57
N VAL A 290 -26.30 10.93 -11.28
CA VAL A 290 -26.58 12.20 -10.62
C VAL A 290 -25.47 12.57 -9.65
N THR A 291 -25.03 11.60 -8.84
CA THR A 291 -24.04 11.82 -7.77
C THR A 291 -22.60 11.64 -8.24
N GLY A 292 -22.36 11.00 -9.39
CA GLY A 292 -21.03 10.68 -9.89
C GLY A 292 -20.31 9.59 -9.08
N VAL A 293 -21.01 8.92 -8.15
CA VAL A 293 -20.46 7.80 -7.37
C VAL A 293 -20.24 6.61 -8.28
N LEU A 294 -19.00 6.12 -8.31
CA LEU A 294 -18.59 4.90 -9.00
C LEU A 294 -18.83 3.69 -8.10
N SER A 295 -19.32 2.60 -8.69
CA SER A 295 -19.43 1.29 -8.06
C SER A 295 -18.57 0.29 -8.83
N ALA A 296 -17.92 -0.64 -8.14
CA ALA A 296 -17.02 -1.62 -8.74
C ALA A 296 -17.22 -3.01 -8.15
N SER A 297 -17.39 -4.02 -9.01
CA SER A 297 -17.47 -5.43 -8.61
C SER A 297 -16.73 -6.35 -9.60
N PRO A 298 -15.40 -6.19 -9.76
CA PRO A 298 -14.61 -6.97 -10.70
C PRO A 298 -14.72 -8.49 -10.43
N PRO A 299 -14.99 -9.31 -11.47
CA PRO A 299 -15.07 -10.76 -11.31
C PRO A 299 -13.69 -11.38 -11.01
N GLY A 300 -13.65 -12.67 -10.64
CA GLY A 300 -12.39 -13.39 -10.55
C GLY A 300 -11.66 -13.46 -11.90
N ALA A 301 -10.31 -13.56 -11.87
CA ALA A 301 -9.46 -13.58 -13.05
C ALA A 301 -9.60 -12.33 -13.97
N SER A 302 -9.83 -11.17 -13.35
CA SER A 302 -9.94 -9.87 -14.01
C SER A 302 -8.78 -8.92 -13.68
N ALA A 303 -7.66 -9.42 -13.15
CA ALA A 303 -6.47 -8.60 -12.89
C ALA A 303 -5.99 -7.86 -14.16
N GLY A 304 -5.75 -6.55 -14.03
CA GLY A 304 -5.35 -5.70 -15.16
C GLY A 304 -5.72 -4.24 -14.98
N ASP A 305 -5.32 -3.41 -15.94
CA ASP A 305 -5.69 -1.99 -16.01
C ASP A 305 -6.84 -1.82 -17.02
N TYR A 306 -7.91 -1.14 -16.61
CA TYR A 306 -9.12 -0.97 -17.40
C TYR A 306 -9.34 0.51 -17.72
N PRO A 307 -8.94 0.99 -18.90
CA PRO A 307 -9.18 2.36 -19.31
C PRO A 307 -10.64 2.59 -19.69
N PHE A 308 -11.18 3.75 -19.33
CA PHE A 308 -12.51 4.21 -19.73
C PHE A 308 -12.55 5.73 -19.75
N ALA A 309 -13.60 6.32 -20.34
CA ALA A 309 -13.85 7.75 -20.28
C ALA A 309 -15.03 8.03 -19.35
N ALA A 310 -14.84 8.91 -18.37
CA ALA A 310 -15.93 9.54 -17.66
C ALA A 310 -16.43 10.73 -18.47
N VAL A 311 -17.74 10.80 -18.69
CA VAL A 311 -18.41 11.89 -19.39
C VAL A 311 -19.22 12.66 -18.37
N LEU A 312 -18.95 13.96 -18.30
CA LEU A 312 -19.64 14.92 -17.46
C LEU A 312 -20.40 15.88 -18.38
N SER A 313 -21.71 15.96 -18.20
CA SER A 313 -22.57 16.88 -18.94
C SER A 313 -23.37 17.75 -18.00
N ASP A 314 -23.61 18.98 -18.42
CA ASP A 314 -24.67 19.83 -17.90
C ASP A 314 -25.69 20.14 -19.02
N SER A 315 -26.57 21.11 -18.83
CA SER A 315 -27.55 21.49 -19.85
C SER A 315 -27.00 22.33 -21.01
N CYS A 316 -25.75 22.79 -20.96
CA CYS A 316 -25.14 23.68 -21.95
C CYS A 316 -23.95 23.04 -22.68
N SER A 317 -23.28 22.08 -22.05
CA SER A 317 -21.99 21.55 -22.48
C SER A 317 -21.75 20.13 -21.97
N THR A 318 -20.87 19.43 -22.66
CA THR A 318 -20.39 18.10 -22.30
C THR A 318 -18.88 18.08 -22.38
N THR A 319 -18.24 17.45 -21.40
CA THR A 319 -16.81 17.20 -21.37
C THR A 319 -16.52 15.74 -21.02
N SER A 320 -15.32 15.27 -21.36
CA SER A 320 -14.90 13.92 -21.01
C SER A 320 -13.46 13.87 -20.54
N LYS A 321 -13.15 12.94 -19.63
CA LYS A 321 -11.80 12.69 -19.15
C LYS A 321 -11.56 11.19 -19.08
N GLY A 322 -10.40 10.76 -19.60
CA GLY A 322 -9.96 9.38 -19.52
C GLY A 322 -9.47 9.03 -18.10
N PHE A 323 -9.85 7.85 -17.63
CA PHE A 323 -9.38 7.24 -16.39
C PHE A 323 -9.00 5.79 -16.64
N SER A 324 -8.25 5.21 -15.71
CA SER A 324 -8.01 3.76 -15.67
C SER A 324 -8.23 3.28 -14.24
N VAL A 325 -8.94 2.16 -14.09
CA VAL A 325 -9.02 1.45 -12.81
C VAL A 325 -8.11 0.24 -12.88
N ARG A 326 -7.15 0.20 -11.96
CA ARG A 326 -6.32 -0.98 -11.74
C ARG A 326 -7.08 -2.00 -10.89
N VAL A 327 -7.27 -3.19 -11.43
CA VAL A 327 -7.67 -4.37 -10.68
C VAL A 327 -6.41 -5.14 -10.33
N ASN A 328 -6.01 -5.09 -9.07
CA ASN A 328 -4.96 -5.94 -8.56
C ASN A 328 -5.47 -7.37 -8.57
N ALA A 329 -4.62 -8.32 -8.98
CA ALA A 329 -4.85 -9.72 -8.71
C ALA A 329 -5.19 -9.88 -7.23
N SER A 330 -6.19 -10.70 -6.92
CA SER A 330 -6.41 -11.09 -5.52
C SER A 330 -5.07 -11.59 -4.99
N SER A 331 -4.47 -10.86 -4.05
CA SER A 331 -3.21 -11.27 -3.43
C SER A 331 -3.51 -12.62 -2.80
N GLY A 332 -2.94 -13.66 -3.42
CA GLY A 332 -3.41 -15.03 -3.29
C GLY A 332 -3.72 -15.41 -1.85
N GLY A 333 -4.92 -15.93 -1.62
CA GLY A 333 -5.06 -16.90 -0.56
C GLY A 333 -4.02 -17.98 -0.84
N THR A 334 -3.02 -18.10 0.02
CA THR A 334 -2.10 -19.22 -0.07
C THR A 334 -2.89 -20.49 0.22
N ALA A 335 -2.69 -21.54 -0.58
CA ALA A 335 -3.22 -22.85 -0.27
C ALA A 335 -2.93 -23.20 1.21
N PRO A 336 -3.90 -23.79 1.94
CA PRO A 336 -3.74 -24.02 3.36
C PRO A 336 -2.59 -24.99 3.57
N THR A 337 -1.69 -24.72 4.51
CA THR A 337 -0.62 -25.65 4.89
C THR A 337 -0.97 -26.27 6.22
N CYS A 338 -0.62 -27.54 6.44
CA CYS A 338 -0.89 -28.21 7.70
C CYS A 338 0.36 -28.83 8.32
N THR A 339 0.31 -29.00 9.63
CA THR A 339 1.19 -29.90 10.38
C THR A 339 0.34 -31.00 11.00
N LEU A 340 0.84 -32.24 10.99
CA LEU A 340 0.22 -33.38 11.65
C LEU A 340 1.27 -34.03 12.54
N THR A 341 0.97 -34.21 13.81
CA THR A 341 1.90 -34.73 14.83
C THR A 341 1.28 -35.93 15.52
N GLY A 342 2.04 -37.01 15.64
CA GLY A 342 1.68 -38.19 16.41
C GLY A 342 2.38 -38.26 17.77
N PRO A 343 2.27 -39.37 18.51
CA PRO A 343 2.93 -39.53 19.80
C PRO A 343 4.45 -39.47 19.69
N ALA A 344 5.12 -39.02 20.75
CA ALA A 344 6.58 -38.80 20.79
C ALA A 344 7.42 -40.09 20.78
N GLY A 345 6.80 -41.27 20.89
CA GLY A 345 7.48 -42.56 20.94
C GLY A 345 6.59 -43.68 20.39
N PRO A 346 7.15 -44.88 20.18
CA PRO A 346 6.40 -46.01 19.66
C PRO A 346 5.38 -46.51 20.67
N ILE A 347 4.23 -46.98 20.16
CA ILE A 347 3.19 -47.62 20.96
C ILE A 347 3.32 -49.15 20.88
N ASN A 348 2.77 -49.87 21.85
CA ASN A 348 2.69 -51.34 21.77
C ASN A 348 1.51 -51.78 20.88
N PRO A 349 1.59 -52.96 20.24
CA PRO A 349 0.48 -53.49 19.46
C PRO A 349 -0.83 -53.52 20.26
N GLY A 350 -1.93 -53.06 19.64
CA GLY A 350 -3.25 -52.99 20.25
C GLY A 350 -3.56 -51.69 20.99
N GLN A 351 -2.61 -50.75 21.08
CA GLN A 351 -2.85 -49.41 21.65
C GLN A 351 -3.35 -48.41 20.62
N THR A 352 -4.03 -47.36 21.08
CA THR A 352 -4.45 -46.20 20.28
C THR A 352 -3.38 -45.10 20.34
N ALA A 353 -3.41 -44.17 19.38
CA ALA A 353 -2.57 -42.99 19.37
C ALA A 353 -3.39 -41.72 19.16
N ASP A 354 -2.99 -40.63 19.80
CA ASP A 354 -3.56 -39.31 19.54
C ASP A 354 -2.77 -38.61 18.43
N LEU A 355 -3.49 -38.05 17.47
CA LEU A 355 -2.97 -37.20 16.41
C LEU A 355 -3.47 -35.78 16.62
N THR A 356 -2.57 -34.81 16.51
CA THR A 356 -2.87 -33.38 16.59
C THR A 356 -2.48 -32.70 15.30
N TRP A 357 -3.34 -31.84 14.76
CA TRP A 357 -3.04 -31.05 13.58
C TRP A 357 -3.30 -29.56 13.79
N ALA A 358 -2.56 -28.74 13.04
CA ALA A 358 -2.79 -27.31 12.91
C ALA A 358 -2.83 -26.92 11.43
N VAL A 359 -3.69 -25.97 11.09
CA VAL A 359 -3.83 -25.42 9.74
C VAL A 359 -3.38 -23.97 9.74
N THR A 360 -2.40 -23.64 8.90
CA THR A 360 -2.00 -22.26 8.61
C THR A 360 -2.65 -21.83 7.30
N ASN A 361 -3.10 -20.56 7.23
CA ASN A 361 -3.92 -20.05 6.14
C ASN A 361 -5.30 -20.75 6.04
N GLY A 362 -5.81 -21.23 7.18
CA GLY A 362 -7.16 -21.77 7.35
C GLY A 362 -8.20 -20.68 7.69
N PRO A 363 -9.48 -21.05 7.87
CA PRO A 363 -9.99 -22.41 8.02
C PRO A 363 -10.01 -23.19 6.70
N ALA A 364 -9.80 -24.52 6.77
CA ALA A 364 -9.78 -25.42 5.61
C ALA A 364 -10.61 -26.69 5.89
N ASP A 365 -11.06 -27.34 4.82
CA ASP A 365 -11.62 -28.69 4.87
C ASP A 365 -10.48 -29.71 4.95
N GLY A 366 -10.69 -30.81 5.67
CA GLY A 366 -9.65 -31.81 5.93
C GLY A 366 -10.11 -33.22 5.62
N ALA A 367 -9.28 -34.00 4.94
CA ALA A 367 -9.50 -35.41 4.63
C ALA A 367 -8.37 -36.29 5.19
N PHE A 368 -8.72 -37.26 6.04
CA PHE A 368 -7.76 -38.22 6.61
C PHE A 368 -7.65 -39.49 5.77
N ALA A 369 -6.43 -39.98 5.59
CA ALA A 369 -6.13 -41.25 4.96
C ALA A 369 -5.02 -42.01 5.74
N PRO A 370 -5.28 -43.21 6.28
CA PRO A 370 -6.60 -43.83 6.42
C PRO A 370 -7.46 -43.11 7.48
N VAL A 371 -8.79 -43.22 7.37
CA VAL A 371 -9.71 -42.90 8.47
C VAL A 371 -9.60 -44.01 9.52
N SER A 372 -9.39 -43.64 10.79
CA SER A 372 -9.20 -44.61 11.88
C SER A 372 -9.68 -44.05 13.21
N GLY A 373 -10.53 -44.80 13.92
CA GLY A 373 -11.10 -44.35 15.19
C GLY A 373 -11.87 -43.03 15.05
N GLY A 374 -11.52 -42.05 15.87
CA GLY A 374 -12.06 -40.69 15.82
C GLY A 374 -11.42 -39.77 14.77
N CYS A 375 -10.40 -40.23 14.05
CA CYS A 375 -9.75 -39.45 13.00
C CYS A 375 -10.52 -39.58 11.67
N SER A 376 -11.40 -38.63 11.40
CA SER A 376 -12.29 -38.56 10.22
C SER A 376 -12.27 -37.17 9.57
N ASN A 377 -12.87 -37.07 8.37
CA ASN A 377 -12.90 -35.83 7.59
C ASN A 377 -13.68 -34.71 8.32
N PHE A 378 -13.27 -33.46 8.12
CA PHE A 378 -13.88 -32.28 8.72
C PHE A 378 -14.02 -31.13 7.72
N THR A 379 -14.86 -30.15 8.03
CA THR A 379 -15.05 -28.94 7.23
C THR A 379 -14.68 -27.69 8.03
N SER A 380 -14.03 -26.73 7.39
CA SER A 380 -13.75 -25.39 7.93
C SER A 380 -13.11 -25.37 9.34
N SER A 381 -11.95 -26.01 9.51
CA SER A 381 -11.21 -26.02 10.77
C SER A 381 -9.81 -25.38 10.67
N ASN A 382 -9.33 -24.82 11.79
CA ASN A 382 -7.97 -24.28 11.95
C ASN A 382 -7.00 -25.27 12.65
N GLY A 383 -7.50 -26.41 13.12
CA GLY A 383 -6.72 -27.38 13.88
C GLY A 383 -7.61 -28.27 14.74
N GLY A 384 -7.04 -29.32 15.32
CA GLY A 384 -7.78 -30.24 16.17
C GLY A 384 -6.96 -31.43 16.64
N THR A 385 -7.64 -32.32 17.36
CA THR A 385 -7.08 -33.59 17.85
C THR A 385 -8.05 -34.72 17.56
N CYS A 386 -7.52 -35.92 17.34
CA CYS A 386 -8.31 -37.14 17.19
C CYS A 386 -7.52 -38.35 17.70
N THR A 387 -8.22 -39.40 18.09
CA THR A 387 -7.62 -40.66 18.57
C THR A 387 -7.85 -41.77 17.55
N THR A 388 -6.79 -42.48 17.16
CA THR A 388 -6.87 -43.62 16.21
C THR A 388 -7.61 -44.81 16.82
N ALA A 389 -8.03 -45.77 16.00
CA ALA A 389 -8.32 -47.11 16.49
C ALA A 389 -7.04 -47.80 16.98
N ALA A 390 -7.18 -48.93 17.68
CA ALA A 390 -6.06 -49.75 18.13
C ALA A 390 -5.19 -50.19 16.94
N LEU A 391 -3.89 -49.87 16.97
CA LEU A 391 -2.96 -50.17 15.88
C LEU A 391 -2.14 -51.42 16.20
N VAL A 392 -2.05 -52.34 15.24
CA VAL A 392 -1.25 -53.57 15.34
C VAL A 392 0.01 -53.53 14.47
N ALA A 393 0.16 -52.49 13.66
CA ALA A 393 1.31 -52.26 12.78
C ALA A 393 1.57 -50.76 12.62
N THR A 394 2.83 -50.41 12.37
CA THR A 394 3.25 -49.03 12.06
C THR A 394 2.41 -48.48 10.92
N THR A 395 1.73 -47.37 11.14
CA THR A 395 0.76 -46.78 10.21
C THR A 395 1.09 -45.31 9.97
N THR A 396 1.15 -44.89 8.71
CA THR A 396 1.31 -43.48 8.32
C THR A 396 -0.07 -42.88 8.01
N PHE A 397 -0.40 -41.80 8.70
CA PHE A 397 -1.60 -41.00 8.46
C PHE A 397 -1.25 -39.79 7.62
N THR A 398 -2.03 -39.54 6.57
CA THR A 398 -1.96 -38.34 5.73
C THR A 398 -3.22 -37.52 5.94
N LEU A 399 -3.06 -36.23 6.22
CA LEU A 399 -4.13 -35.24 6.26
C LEU A 399 -3.98 -34.33 5.03
N THR A 400 -5.00 -34.31 4.18
CA THR A 400 -5.12 -33.38 3.06
C THR A 400 -6.00 -32.21 3.49
N VAL A 401 -5.47 -30.99 3.49
CA VAL A 401 -6.26 -29.77 3.76
C VAL A 401 -6.53 -29.02 2.46
N SER A 402 -7.74 -28.50 2.29
CA SER A 402 -8.15 -27.78 1.07
C SER A 402 -9.04 -26.58 1.37
N ASN A 403 -8.89 -25.51 0.59
CA ASN A 403 -9.82 -24.39 0.51
C ASN A 403 -9.99 -23.97 -0.96
N THR A 404 -10.71 -22.89 -1.21
CA THR A 404 -10.94 -22.35 -2.57
C THR A 404 -9.65 -21.97 -3.31
N ASN A 405 -8.51 -21.89 -2.61
CA ASN A 405 -7.22 -21.46 -3.15
C ASN A 405 -6.22 -22.60 -3.35
N GLY A 406 -6.57 -23.86 -3.03
CA GLY A 406 -5.73 -25.03 -3.28
C GLY A 406 -5.72 -26.05 -2.15
N SER A 407 -4.82 -27.03 -2.23
CA SER A 407 -4.70 -28.11 -1.24
C SER A 407 -3.23 -28.45 -0.96
N ASN A 408 -2.94 -28.86 0.28
CA ASN A 408 -1.65 -29.43 0.67
C ASN A 408 -1.85 -30.63 1.60
N ASN A 409 -0.80 -31.44 1.72
CA ASN A 409 -0.79 -32.63 2.55
C ASN A 409 0.25 -32.49 3.67
N CYS A 410 -0.07 -33.04 4.83
CA CYS A 410 0.86 -33.31 5.91
C CYS A 410 0.66 -34.74 6.41
N SER A 411 1.71 -35.34 6.96
CA SER A 411 1.65 -36.74 7.40
C SER A 411 2.37 -36.96 8.73
N ALA A 412 1.84 -37.88 9.53
CA ALA A 412 2.47 -38.38 10.75
C ALA A 412 2.52 -39.90 10.72
N THR A 413 3.65 -40.49 11.14
CA THR A 413 3.79 -41.94 11.25
C THR A 413 3.70 -42.34 12.71
N VAL A 414 2.73 -43.18 13.03
CA VAL A 414 2.62 -43.82 14.35
C VAL A 414 3.38 -45.14 14.28
N THR A 415 4.53 -45.20 14.94
CA THR A 415 5.36 -46.40 15.01
C THR A 415 4.79 -47.35 16.05
N VAL A 416 4.56 -48.60 15.66
CA VAL A 416 4.19 -49.68 16.59
C VAL A 416 5.45 -50.50 16.85
N ASN A 417 5.80 -50.70 18.12
CA ASN A 417 6.94 -51.52 18.51
C ASN A 417 6.83 -52.90 17.84
N PRO A 418 7.91 -53.41 17.22
CA PRO A 418 7.90 -54.77 16.73
C PRO A 418 7.65 -55.69 17.93
N PRO A 419 6.68 -56.61 17.83
CA PRO A 419 6.43 -57.54 18.92
C PRO A 419 7.70 -58.39 19.16
N SER A 420 8.11 -58.52 20.42
CA SER A 420 9.40 -59.08 20.81
C SER A 420 9.34 -60.59 21.09
N ALA A 421 10.41 -61.30 20.74
CA ALA A 421 10.61 -62.69 21.12
C ALA A 421 10.62 -62.83 22.66
N PRO A 422 10.17 -63.98 23.21
CA PRO A 422 10.13 -64.21 24.64
C PRO A 422 11.53 -64.49 25.18
N SER A 423 11.81 -64.06 26.41
CA SER A 423 13.02 -64.42 27.14
C SER A 423 12.66 -65.05 28.48
N CYS A 424 13.42 -66.05 28.93
CA CYS A 424 13.13 -66.76 30.18
C CYS A 424 14.29 -66.75 31.18
N THR A 425 13.96 -66.99 32.45
CA THR A 425 14.90 -67.41 33.50
C THR A 425 14.52 -68.81 33.98
N LEU A 426 15.49 -69.63 34.37
CA LEU A 426 15.27 -70.99 34.86
C LEU A 426 16.18 -71.28 36.06
N THR A 427 15.62 -71.80 37.15
CA THR A 427 16.37 -72.17 38.36
C THR A 427 15.93 -73.53 38.89
N ALA A 428 16.88 -74.34 39.38
CA ALA A 428 16.61 -75.57 40.13
C ALA A 428 16.59 -75.26 41.63
N SER A 429 15.55 -75.70 42.34
CA SER A 429 15.39 -75.51 43.78
C SER A 429 14.80 -76.77 44.44
N PRO A 430 15.56 -77.46 45.31
CA PRO A 430 16.97 -77.20 45.65
C PRO A 430 17.92 -77.55 44.50
N GLY A 431 19.03 -76.80 44.35
CA GLY A 431 20.01 -77.03 43.27
C GLY A 431 20.89 -78.28 43.45
N ILE A 432 20.89 -78.86 44.64
CA ILE A 432 21.57 -80.11 45.00
C ILE A 432 20.52 -81.00 45.68
N VAL A 433 20.44 -82.27 45.27
CA VAL A 433 19.50 -83.25 45.80
C VAL A 433 20.21 -84.55 46.14
N ASP A 434 19.67 -85.31 47.10
CA ASP A 434 20.17 -86.64 47.39
C ASP A 434 19.99 -87.59 46.20
N TYR A 435 20.75 -88.68 46.18
CA TYR A 435 20.59 -89.73 45.18
C TYR A 435 19.13 -90.21 45.12
N ASN A 436 18.61 -90.33 43.90
CA ASN A 436 17.24 -90.77 43.63
C ASN A 436 16.15 -89.82 44.20
N SER A 437 16.49 -88.55 44.42
CA SER A 437 15.55 -87.49 44.81
C SER A 437 15.25 -86.53 43.66
N THR A 438 14.18 -85.75 43.80
CA THR A 438 13.70 -84.82 42.77
C THR A 438 14.01 -83.37 43.13
N THR A 439 14.19 -82.50 42.13
CA THR A 439 14.23 -81.03 42.32
C THR A 439 13.08 -80.35 41.57
N SER A 440 12.73 -79.13 41.98
CA SER A 440 11.80 -78.31 41.21
C SER A 440 12.54 -77.37 40.28
N LEU A 441 12.15 -77.35 39.01
CA LEU A 441 12.56 -76.32 38.05
C LEU A 441 11.52 -75.20 38.06
N ILE A 442 11.96 -73.96 38.30
CA ILE A 442 11.13 -72.76 38.39
C ILE A 442 11.54 -71.81 37.28
N TRP A 443 10.58 -71.28 36.52
CA TRP A 443 10.85 -70.34 35.44
C TRP A 443 9.97 -69.10 35.47
N ASN A 444 10.47 -68.02 34.89
CA ASN A 444 9.72 -66.79 34.63
C ASN A 444 9.98 -66.31 33.19
N ILE A 445 8.96 -65.79 32.51
CA ILE A 445 9.00 -65.41 31.10
C ILE A 445 8.68 -63.91 30.97
N THR A 446 9.59 -63.20 30.32
CA THR A 446 9.39 -61.82 29.88
C THR A 446 8.97 -61.83 28.40
N ASN A 447 8.04 -60.95 28.02
CA ASN A 447 7.34 -60.97 26.71
C ASN A 447 6.53 -62.27 26.48
N GLY A 448 6.05 -62.90 27.55
CA GLY A 448 5.05 -63.98 27.51
C GLY A 448 3.60 -63.45 27.44
N PRO A 449 2.59 -64.32 27.32
CA PRO A 449 2.66 -65.77 27.44
C PRO A 449 3.39 -66.44 26.27
N ALA A 450 4.14 -67.51 26.56
CA ALA A 450 4.85 -68.31 25.57
C ALA A 450 4.62 -69.80 25.83
N ASP A 451 4.74 -70.61 24.79
CA ASP A 451 4.82 -72.06 24.90
C ASP A 451 6.25 -72.44 25.28
N GLY A 452 6.45 -73.50 26.06
CA GLY A 452 7.77 -73.89 26.53
C GLY A 452 8.03 -75.38 26.45
N VAL A 453 9.27 -75.76 26.15
CA VAL A 453 9.73 -77.16 26.06
C VAL A 453 11.04 -77.34 26.82
N PHE A 454 11.11 -78.36 27.67
CA PHE A 454 12.30 -78.73 28.44
C PHE A 454 13.15 -79.77 27.70
N ALA A 455 14.46 -79.60 27.74
CA ALA A 455 15.44 -80.56 27.23
C ALA A 455 16.56 -80.79 28.26
N PRO A 456 16.81 -82.03 28.70
CA PRO A 456 15.97 -83.20 28.50
C PRO A 456 14.64 -83.09 29.25
N SER A 457 13.61 -83.80 28.81
CA SER A 457 12.37 -83.95 29.58
C SER A 457 12.64 -84.82 30.81
N SER A 458 12.16 -84.39 31.99
CA SER A 458 12.38 -85.11 33.25
C SER A 458 11.20 -84.93 34.20
N GLY A 459 10.61 -86.05 34.66
CA GLY A 459 9.45 -86.01 35.56
C GLY A 459 8.27 -85.29 34.92
N THR A 460 7.76 -84.25 35.58
CA THR A 460 6.69 -83.39 35.04
C THR A 460 7.22 -82.26 34.16
N CYS A 461 8.54 -82.04 34.12
CA CYS A 461 9.18 -81.05 33.26
C CYS A 461 9.28 -81.55 31.80
N THR A 462 8.21 -81.35 31.03
CA THR A 462 8.10 -81.75 29.62
C THR A 462 7.86 -80.55 28.72
N SER A 463 6.64 -80.03 28.69
CA SER A 463 6.25 -78.84 27.94
C SER A 463 5.03 -78.15 28.55
N PHE A 464 4.82 -76.88 28.24
CA PHE A 464 3.61 -76.12 28.59
C PHE A 464 3.18 -75.21 27.43
N VAL A 465 1.93 -74.74 27.48
CA VAL A 465 1.38 -73.79 26.52
C VAL A 465 0.97 -72.50 27.22
N SER A 466 1.18 -71.37 26.54
CA SER A 466 0.68 -70.04 26.92
C SER A 466 0.89 -69.69 28.40
N SER A 467 2.14 -69.76 28.88
CA SER A 467 2.46 -69.41 30.27
C SER A 467 3.40 -68.20 30.39
N ASN A 468 3.31 -67.48 31.50
CA ASN A 468 4.23 -66.40 31.90
C ASN A 468 5.23 -66.84 32.97
N SER A 469 4.95 -67.91 33.72
CA SER A 469 5.83 -68.46 34.74
C SER A 469 5.36 -69.87 35.13
N GLY A 470 6.16 -70.61 35.87
CA GLY A 470 5.70 -71.90 36.36
C GLY A 470 6.73 -72.67 37.14
N THR A 471 6.31 -73.84 37.60
CA THR A 471 7.17 -74.81 38.27
C THR A 471 6.85 -76.21 37.76
N CYS A 472 7.86 -77.07 37.74
CA CYS A 472 7.70 -78.49 37.47
C CYS A 472 8.72 -79.25 38.30
N THR A 473 8.52 -80.55 38.47
CA THR A 473 9.37 -81.41 39.30
C THR A 473 10.06 -82.42 38.40
N THR A 474 11.39 -82.54 38.53
CA THR A 474 12.17 -83.51 37.76
C THR A 474 11.83 -84.94 38.15
N ALA A 475 12.20 -85.91 37.33
CA ALA A 475 12.32 -87.28 37.80
C ALA A 475 13.44 -87.36 38.86
N ALA A 476 13.47 -88.47 39.58
CA ALA A 476 14.55 -88.76 40.51
C ALA A 476 15.90 -88.69 39.78
N LEU A 477 16.82 -87.87 40.30
CA LEU A 477 18.11 -87.64 39.69
C LEU A 477 19.15 -88.60 40.25
N THR A 478 20.00 -89.14 39.38
CA THR A 478 21.06 -90.11 39.74
C THR A 478 22.46 -89.62 39.40
N SER A 479 22.58 -88.52 38.66
CA SER A 479 23.83 -87.85 38.30
C SER A 479 23.57 -86.37 37.96
N LEU A 480 24.64 -85.59 37.77
CA LEU A 480 24.56 -84.21 37.31
C LEU A 480 23.68 -84.09 36.06
N SER A 481 22.61 -83.29 36.17
CA SER A 481 21.63 -83.11 35.10
C SER A 481 21.48 -81.62 34.76
N SER A 482 21.74 -81.26 33.51
CA SER A 482 21.50 -79.91 32.99
C SER A 482 20.19 -79.85 32.21
N PHE A 483 19.37 -78.83 32.49
CA PHE A 483 18.07 -78.59 31.85
C PHE A 483 18.08 -77.28 31.10
N THR A 484 17.61 -77.30 29.86
CA THR A 484 17.35 -76.11 29.04
C THR A 484 15.85 -75.99 28.78
N LEU A 485 15.29 -74.82 29.05
CA LEU A 485 13.93 -74.44 28.67
C LEU A 485 14.00 -73.54 27.43
N THR A 486 13.34 -73.95 26.36
CA THR A 486 13.11 -73.12 25.17
C THR A 486 11.67 -72.61 25.22
N VAL A 487 11.49 -71.29 25.24
CA VAL A 487 10.17 -70.64 25.18
C VAL A 487 9.94 -70.01 23.81
N THR A 488 8.74 -70.14 23.25
CA THR A 488 8.38 -69.67 21.91
C THR A 488 7.03 -68.96 21.95
N ASN A 489 6.94 -67.81 21.30
CA ASN A 489 5.68 -67.14 21.00
C ASN A 489 5.59 -66.87 19.48
N ALA A 490 4.53 -66.21 19.02
CA ALA A 490 4.33 -65.88 17.61
C ALA A 490 5.45 -65.00 17.00
N TYR A 491 6.33 -64.44 17.83
CA TYR A 491 7.33 -63.43 17.48
C TYR A 491 8.78 -63.92 17.64
N GLY A 492 8.98 -65.18 18.04
CA GLY A 492 10.29 -65.82 18.11
C GLY A 492 10.45 -66.73 19.33
N SER A 493 11.70 -67.13 19.60
CA SER A 493 12.04 -68.04 20.69
C SER A 493 13.21 -67.53 21.54
N GLY A 494 13.27 -67.94 22.81
CA GLY A 494 14.38 -67.68 23.72
C GLY A 494 14.68 -68.89 24.60
N ASN A 495 15.91 -68.99 25.10
CA ASN A 495 16.40 -70.15 25.85
C ASN A 495 16.99 -69.74 27.19
N CYS A 496 16.78 -70.57 28.21
CA CYS A 496 17.41 -70.45 29.52
C CYS A 496 17.76 -71.83 30.08
N SER A 497 18.83 -71.95 30.86
CA SER A 497 19.33 -73.24 31.35
C SER A 497 19.68 -73.19 32.84
N THR A 498 19.60 -74.34 33.51
CA THR A 498 20.03 -74.55 34.89
C THR A 498 20.60 -75.96 35.05
N SER A 499 21.35 -76.23 36.12
CA SER A 499 21.84 -77.58 36.44
C SER A 499 21.45 -77.98 37.86
N ALA A 500 21.14 -79.26 38.05
CA ALA A 500 20.88 -79.86 39.34
C ALA A 500 21.90 -80.97 39.62
N TYR A 501 22.51 -80.91 40.80
CA TYR A 501 23.54 -81.84 41.24
C TYR A 501 22.93 -82.94 42.10
N VAL A 502 23.51 -84.14 42.03
CA VAL A 502 23.15 -85.28 42.88
C VAL A 502 24.29 -85.48 43.89
N GLY A 503 23.99 -85.72 45.16
CA GLY A 503 24.99 -85.91 46.22
C GLY A 503 25.06 -84.75 47.20
N CYS A 504 26.16 -84.66 47.96
CA CYS A 504 26.30 -83.68 49.03
C CYS A 504 26.76 -82.30 48.54
N ALA A 505 26.39 -81.23 49.27
CA ALA A 505 26.86 -79.88 48.95
C ALA A 505 28.40 -79.75 48.98
N GLY A 506 29.08 -80.61 49.74
CA GLY A 506 30.52 -80.82 49.69
C GLY A 506 30.92 -82.10 50.44
N TYR A 507 32.00 -82.74 49.99
CA TYR A 507 32.51 -83.98 50.57
C TYR A 507 33.64 -83.73 51.57
N ARG A 508 33.63 -84.45 52.68
CA ARG A 508 34.79 -84.57 53.57
C ARG A 508 35.62 -85.77 53.13
N VAL A 509 36.93 -85.59 52.94
CA VAL A 509 37.79 -86.61 52.33
C VAL A 509 38.94 -87.00 53.26
N TRP A 510 39.17 -88.30 53.47
CA TRP A 510 40.27 -88.84 54.30
C TRP A 510 41.41 -89.42 53.49
N ASN A 511 42.63 -89.29 54.01
CA ASN A 511 43.82 -89.91 53.43
C ASN A 511 43.90 -91.40 53.80
N ASN A 512 43.61 -92.29 52.84
CA ASN A 512 43.76 -93.74 52.97
C ASN A 512 44.94 -94.30 52.16
N THR A 513 45.92 -93.48 51.78
CA THR A 513 46.98 -93.86 50.83
C THR A 513 48.12 -94.71 51.42
N GLY A 514 47.95 -95.23 52.64
CA GLY A 514 48.92 -96.07 53.35
C GLY A 514 50.09 -95.33 54.01
N GLY A 515 50.08 -93.99 54.02
CA GLY A 515 51.12 -93.19 54.66
C GLY A 515 50.83 -91.70 54.66
N ARG A 516 51.73 -90.92 55.30
CA ARG A 516 51.66 -89.45 55.26
C ARG A 516 51.96 -88.95 53.84
N ARG A 517 51.13 -88.03 53.32
CA ARG A 517 51.23 -87.46 51.97
C ARG A 517 50.91 -85.96 51.97
N ASP A 518 51.34 -85.28 50.90
CA ASP A 518 50.99 -83.88 50.62
C ASP A 518 49.82 -83.84 49.63
N PHE A 519 48.74 -83.12 49.98
CA PHE A 519 47.54 -82.92 49.17
C PHE A 519 47.33 -81.45 48.86
N TRP A 520 46.95 -81.16 47.62
CA TRP A 520 46.53 -79.83 47.17
C TRP A 520 45.00 -79.83 47.05
N ILE A 521 44.37 -78.94 47.80
CA ILE A 521 42.92 -78.73 47.79
C ILE A 521 42.66 -77.24 48.02
N ASP A 522 41.75 -76.67 47.24
CA ASP A 522 41.33 -75.26 47.34
C ASP A 522 42.52 -74.28 47.45
N GLY A 523 43.48 -74.43 46.55
CA GLY A 523 44.66 -73.54 46.45
C GLY A 523 45.69 -73.66 47.57
N ALA A 524 45.53 -74.61 48.52
CA ALA A 524 46.43 -74.77 49.65
C ALA A 524 47.08 -76.17 49.69
N CYS A 525 48.36 -76.20 50.06
CA CYS A 525 49.06 -77.45 50.33
C CYS A 525 48.85 -77.92 51.77
N ARG A 526 48.44 -79.17 51.94
CA ARG A 526 48.21 -79.78 53.25
C ARG A 526 48.94 -81.11 53.38
N ARG A 527 49.71 -81.27 54.46
CA ARG A 527 50.45 -82.50 54.76
C ARG A 527 49.71 -83.36 55.79
N ILE A 528 49.11 -84.46 55.33
CA ILE A 528 48.10 -85.21 56.09
C ILE A 528 48.61 -86.63 56.38
N ASN A 529 48.49 -87.06 57.64
CA ASN A 529 48.84 -88.43 58.07
C ASN A 529 47.89 -89.46 57.44
N ASN A 530 48.28 -90.73 57.43
CA ASN A 530 47.33 -91.79 57.05
C ASN A 530 46.16 -91.82 58.04
N ASN A 531 44.96 -92.10 57.56
CA ASN A 531 43.69 -92.09 58.30
C ASN A 531 43.29 -90.73 58.88
N ALA A 532 43.85 -89.62 58.39
CA ALA A 532 43.46 -88.26 58.77
C ALA A 532 42.75 -87.53 57.63
N GLU A 533 41.89 -86.56 57.97
CA GLU A 533 41.08 -85.80 57.02
C GLU A 533 41.94 -84.84 56.18
N ILE A 534 41.79 -84.90 54.85
CA ILE A 534 42.39 -84.02 53.84
C ILE A 534 41.60 -82.72 53.68
N THR A 535 40.29 -82.77 53.89
CA THR A 535 39.39 -81.62 54.00
C THR A 535 39.40 -81.04 55.42
N THR A 536 38.63 -79.99 55.66
CA THR A 536 38.31 -79.48 57.01
C THR A 536 36.82 -79.15 57.09
N ALA A 537 36.37 -78.70 58.26
CA ALA A 537 35.01 -78.17 58.43
C ALA A 537 34.67 -76.97 57.51
N VAL A 538 35.67 -76.29 56.93
CA VAL A 538 35.48 -75.11 56.05
C VAL A 538 35.91 -75.39 54.61
N ILE A 539 36.90 -76.26 54.41
CA ILE A 539 37.40 -76.66 53.09
C ILE A 539 36.86 -78.05 52.79
N LEU A 540 35.75 -78.12 52.06
CA LEU A 540 35.16 -79.35 51.54
C LEU A 540 35.57 -79.56 50.08
N LEU A 541 35.39 -80.77 49.57
CA LEU A 541 35.46 -81.03 48.13
C LEU A 541 34.09 -80.67 47.53
N ASN A 542 33.98 -79.52 46.87
CA ASN A 542 32.73 -79.00 46.29
C ASN A 542 32.50 -79.52 44.85
N PRO A 543 31.27 -79.43 44.29
CA PRO A 543 30.99 -79.81 42.91
C PRO A 543 31.96 -79.17 41.91
N GLY A 544 32.59 -80.00 41.07
CA GLY A 544 33.58 -79.57 40.07
C GLY A 544 35.01 -79.40 40.59
N GLU A 545 35.26 -79.52 41.90
CA GLU A 545 36.61 -79.45 42.46
C GLU A 545 37.34 -80.81 42.42
N THR A 546 38.64 -80.76 42.66
CA THR A 546 39.53 -81.93 42.69
C THR A 546 40.55 -81.80 43.81
N ILE A 547 40.78 -82.88 44.56
CA ILE A 547 41.91 -83.02 45.48
C ILE A 547 43.06 -83.69 44.74
N GLU A 548 44.25 -83.12 44.81
CA GLU A 548 45.43 -83.67 44.12
C GLU A 548 46.50 -84.13 45.11
N ARG A 549 46.95 -85.38 45.00
CA ARG A 549 48.14 -85.86 45.72
C ARG A 549 49.40 -85.48 44.96
N ARG A 550 50.37 -84.87 45.65
CA ARG A 550 51.60 -84.32 45.07
C ARG A 550 52.84 -85.15 45.45
N THR A 551 53.96 -85.03 44.73
CA THR A 551 55.13 -85.95 44.86
C THR A 551 55.94 -85.79 46.13
N THR A 552 55.93 -84.62 46.77
CA THR A 552 56.70 -84.37 47.98
C THR A 552 56.01 -84.95 49.22
N ASN A 553 56.81 -85.24 50.25
CA ASN A 553 56.33 -85.54 51.60
C ASN A 553 57.06 -84.65 52.60
N ASN A 554 57.01 -83.34 52.39
CA ASN A 554 57.62 -82.34 53.27
C ASN A 554 56.71 -81.13 53.53
N GLY A 555 55.50 -81.08 52.96
CA GLY A 555 54.52 -80.01 53.14
C GLY A 555 54.59 -78.90 52.09
N THR A 556 55.31 -79.11 50.99
CA THR A 556 55.47 -78.12 49.91
C THR A 556 54.70 -78.44 48.63
N CYS A 557 54.04 -79.61 48.54
CA CYS A 557 53.22 -80.03 47.40
C CYS A 557 53.92 -79.90 46.03
N GLY A 558 55.12 -80.48 45.90
CA GLY A 558 55.88 -80.44 44.65
C GLY A 558 55.19 -81.14 43.47
N LEU A 559 55.65 -80.84 42.26
CA LEU A 559 55.18 -81.44 41.01
C LEU A 559 55.92 -82.76 40.69
N PRO A 560 55.34 -83.67 39.89
CA PRO A 560 53.99 -83.65 39.31
C PRO A 560 52.86 -84.08 40.26
N VAL A 561 51.60 -83.99 39.80
CA VAL A 561 50.46 -84.67 40.44
C VAL A 561 50.65 -86.17 40.32
N VAL A 562 50.46 -86.90 41.41
CA VAL A 562 50.61 -88.36 41.46
C VAL A 562 49.26 -89.05 41.25
N SER A 563 48.18 -88.48 41.78
CA SER A 563 46.81 -89.00 41.65
C SER A 563 45.82 -87.93 42.09
N THR A 564 44.57 -88.03 41.65
CA THR A 564 43.50 -87.07 41.98
C THR A 564 42.24 -87.78 42.46
N LEU A 565 41.43 -87.06 43.25
CA LEU A 565 40.05 -87.42 43.56
C LEU A 565 39.16 -86.25 43.13
N THR A 566 38.25 -86.48 42.19
CA THR A 566 37.24 -85.49 41.80
C THR A 566 36.02 -85.56 42.71
N TYR A 567 35.24 -84.48 42.78
CA TYR A 567 33.93 -84.50 43.45
C TYR A 567 33.06 -85.67 42.98
N ASP A 568 32.96 -85.90 41.67
CA ASP A 568 32.14 -86.98 41.12
C ASP A 568 32.63 -88.36 41.56
N THR A 569 33.94 -88.54 41.77
CA THR A 569 34.51 -89.80 42.26
C THR A 569 34.19 -89.99 43.74
N ALA A 570 34.27 -88.92 44.55
CA ALA A 570 33.89 -88.95 45.96
C ALA A 570 32.39 -89.22 46.13
N MET A 571 31.56 -88.50 45.36
CA MET A 571 30.13 -88.68 45.28
C MET A 571 29.76 -90.11 44.90
N ASN A 572 30.33 -90.63 43.81
CA ASN A 572 30.06 -92.00 43.39
C ASN A 572 30.49 -93.02 44.44
N ALA A 573 31.51 -92.76 45.25
CA ALA A 573 31.93 -93.68 46.28
C ALA A 573 30.98 -93.70 47.49
N ASP A 574 30.46 -92.54 47.86
CA ASP A 574 29.58 -92.33 49.02
C ASP A 574 28.10 -92.66 48.74
N ILE A 575 27.62 -92.55 47.50
CA ILE A 575 26.21 -92.85 47.21
C ILE A 575 25.86 -94.33 47.49
N THR A 576 24.72 -94.53 48.15
CA THR A 576 24.22 -95.83 48.59
C THR A 576 24.14 -96.90 47.50
N ILE A 577 23.86 -96.52 46.25
CA ILE A 577 23.78 -97.49 45.15
C ILE A 577 25.13 -98.13 44.80
N ASN A 578 26.23 -97.43 45.06
CA ASN A 578 27.59 -97.93 44.84
C ASN A 578 28.18 -98.57 46.11
N GLY A 579 27.35 -98.79 47.13
CA GLY A 579 27.74 -99.45 48.38
C GLY A 579 28.25 -98.52 49.48
N GLY A 580 28.17 -97.19 49.30
CA GLY A 580 28.43 -96.22 50.35
C GLY A 580 27.24 -96.01 51.29
N ASP A 581 27.36 -95.10 52.26
CA ASP A 581 26.31 -94.83 53.26
C ASP A 581 25.65 -93.44 53.14
N GLY A 582 26.15 -92.57 52.26
CA GLY A 582 25.57 -91.26 51.97
C GLY A 582 25.81 -90.23 53.08
N ASP A 583 26.83 -90.41 53.92
CA ASP A 583 27.16 -89.52 55.04
C ASP A 583 28.04 -88.32 54.65
N CYS A 584 28.31 -88.16 53.34
CA CYS A 584 29.16 -87.12 52.76
C CYS A 584 30.65 -87.28 53.10
N GLN A 585 31.10 -88.49 53.43
CA GLN A 585 32.49 -88.80 53.70
C GLN A 585 33.04 -89.77 52.66
N ALA A 586 34.22 -89.46 52.15
CA ALA A 586 34.89 -90.33 51.20
C ALA A 586 36.35 -90.52 51.57
N ASN A 587 36.94 -91.60 51.11
CA ASN A 587 38.37 -91.80 51.12
C ASN A 587 38.99 -91.26 49.82
N PHE A 588 40.21 -90.72 49.91
CA PHE A 588 40.96 -90.20 48.76
C PHE A 588 41.13 -91.22 47.63
N GLY A 589 41.19 -92.51 47.98
CA GLY A 589 41.25 -93.61 47.02
C GLY A 589 39.97 -93.83 46.19
N GLY A 590 38.91 -93.04 46.39
CA GLY A 590 37.64 -93.19 45.68
C GLY A 590 36.77 -94.33 46.21
N THR A 591 36.82 -94.56 47.52
CA THR A 591 35.93 -95.48 48.23
C THR A 591 35.16 -94.73 49.30
N ASP A 592 34.05 -95.29 49.74
CA ASP A 592 33.37 -94.82 50.94
C ASP A 592 34.31 -94.85 52.17
N ARG A 593 34.01 -94.03 53.19
CA ARG A 593 34.91 -93.81 54.33
C ARG A 593 35.15 -95.04 55.19
#